data_AF-A0A9D1M9U9-F1
#
_entry.id   AF-A0A9D1M9U9-F1
#
_cell.length_a   1.000
_cell.length_b   1.000
_cell.length_c   1.000
_cell.angle_alpha   90.00
_cell.angle_beta   90.00
_cell.angle_gamma   90.00
#
_symmetry.space_group_name_H-M   'P 1'
#
loop_
_entity.id
_entity.type
_entity.pdbx_description
1 polymer ?
#
loop_
_entity_poly.entity_id
_entity_poly.type
_entity_poly.pdbx_seq_one_letter_code
_entity_poly.pdbx_strand_id
1 'polypeptide(L)'
;GKEDGYDVWDLTQEEAVINNITEYNGYYSDRVGSGDSIYSAAAMMVWSDSNMHTRNTATENCRTSGRVDPVRQKKEMFEGTRAAQADEATIHIVGHWSYPEVTDDTYNYFDTDTVEFEEDHTYEAFNDTQLKRDPTTKTVYVIGSADVDKVELYRIDGETETLLGTDEDPDSTFIYSFENIDVTQGDGVIAKAYNVRGEEVTTDEIERTGEAATLRVTPHTAVAEGEDGEAVSDWRADGSDIAYFDIEVLDENGNVCALNYDRIDLSWSGEGTFLGGYNGGTGAGCFQNTQESAGLSNYFGGMKDGVSTIGQNYVYAENGTNRIFVRSTRNAGEFTLTATMDGLLPVSATITSNAVETVGGLTTQMQSELEPGVSEPPVTNTVDPMKPLMLNKLTIDWSNVKTVTEEDTRVYYEVQLNGEPLTLSERTYLGTMNTLFGPIYEILTAAQTAGASGFTMTYNDSVSPVTLEVAKDGHTYQYEENRNQLLIDNTEYTECVDTPYMEGDTFIANLPLMLGYAGIRTEIDDTNHVLNIIVE
;
A
#
# COMPACT_ATOMS: atom_id res chain seq x y z
N GLY A 1 -13.51 -12.80 9.08
CA GLY A 1 -12.18 -13.39 8.84
C GLY A 1 -11.78 -13.07 7.42
N LYS A 2 -10.52 -13.33 7.08
CA LYS A 2 -10.00 -13.22 5.71
C LYS A 2 -10.65 -14.26 4.80
N GLU A 3 -10.66 -13.98 3.50
CA GLU A 3 -11.25 -14.87 2.50
C GLU A 3 -10.16 -15.48 1.60
N ASP A 4 -10.07 -16.80 1.59
CA ASP A 4 -9.10 -17.55 0.78
C ASP A 4 -9.22 -17.18 -0.69
N GLY A 5 -8.07 -16.94 -1.34
CA GLY A 5 -8.00 -16.54 -2.75
C GLY A 5 -8.32 -15.06 -3.03
N TYR A 6 -8.75 -14.29 -2.03
CA TYR A 6 -9.02 -12.85 -2.15
C TYR A 6 -8.10 -11.98 -1.28
N ASP A 7 -7.69 -12.51 -0.13
CA ASP A 7 -6.70 -11.87 0.73
C ASP A 7 -5.36 -12.61 0.64
N VAL A 8 -4.31 -11.90 0.23
CA VAL A 8 -2.94 -12.41 0.06
C VAL A 8 -2.11 -12.24 1.32
N TRP A 9 -2.35 -11.17 2.09
CA TRP A 9 -1.53 -10.83 3.26
C TRP A 9 -2.27 -11.06 4.56
N ASP A 10 -1.69 -11.86 5.46
CA ASP A 10 -2.05 -11.91 6.88
C ASP A 10 -0.94 -11.45 7.81
N LEU A 11 -0.72 -10.14 7.80
CA LEU A 11 0.26 -9.48 8.65
C LEU A 11 -0.44 -8.58 9.65
N THR A 12 -0.05 -8.72 10.91
CA THR A 12 -0.24 -7.69 11.93
C THR A 12 0.59 -6.45 11.61
N GLN A 13 0.31 -5.33 12.28
CA GLN A 13 1.13 -4.11 12.16
C GLN A 13 2.60 -4.37 12.50
N GLU A 14 2.87 -5.22 13.49
CA GLU A 14 4.21 -5.64 13.90
C GLU A 14 4.93 -6.40 12.78
N GLU A 15 4.33 -7.45 12.23
CA GLU A 15 4.93 -8.21 11.13
C GLU A 15 5.11 -7.35 9.87
N ALA A 16 4.14 -6.47 9.58
CA ALA A 16 4.20 -5.58 8.43
C ALA A 16 5.38 -4.59 8.52
N VAL A 17 5.65 -4.01 9.70
CA VAL A 17 6.81 -3.11 9.86
C VAL A 17 8.13 -3.88 9.79
N ILE A 18 8.24 -5.07 10.40
CA ILE A 18 9.46 -5.89 10.34
C ILE A 18 9.79 -6.29 8.91
N ASN A 19 8.80 -6.79 8.16
CA ASN A 19 8.99 -7.13 6.75
C ASN A 19 9.41 -5.89 5.93
N ASN A 20 8.76 -4.75 6.17
CA ASN A 20 9.05 -3.53 5.43
C ASN A 20 10.46 -2.97 5.70
N ILE A 21 10.92 -3.00 6.95
CA ILE A 21 12.26 -2.58 7.33
C ILE A 21 13.32 -3.58 6.85
N THR A 22 13.01 -4.87 6.81
CA THR A 22 13.89 -5.89 6.22
C THR A 22 14.14 -5.62 4.72
N GLU A 23 13.08 -5.33 3.96
CA GLU A 23 13.20 -4.94 2.55
C GLU A 23 13.98 -3.62 2.37
N TYR A 24 13.71 -2.63 3.23
CA TYR A 24 14.47 -1.38 3.23
C TYR A 24 15.95 -1.61 3.55
N ASN A 25 16.27 -2.53 4.46
CA ASN A 25 17.66 -2.90 4.78
C ASN A 25 18.38 -3.51 3.58
N GLY A 26 17.68 -4.27 2.72
CA GLY A 26 18.23 -4.77 1.46
C GLY A 26 18.69 -3.63 0.55
N TYR A 27 17.83 -2.62 0.34
CA TYR A 27 18.24 -1.38 -0.35
C TYR A 27 19.40 -0.69 0.38
N TYR A 28 19.26 -0.47 1.68
CA TYR A 28 20.20 0.32 2.46
C TYR A 28 21.60 -0.27 2.42
N SER A 29 21.72 -1.59 2.61
CA SER A 29 23.01 -2.28 2.64
C SER A 29 23.74 -2.19 1.30
N ASP A 30 23.01 -2.20 0.19
CA ASP A 30 23.55 -2.20 -1.18
C ASP A 30 23.43 -0.85 -1.91
N ARG A 31 23.12 0.22 -1.18
CA ARG A 31 23.06 1.56 -1.76
C ARG A 31 24.44 2.09 -2.14
N VAL A 32 24.48 3.08 -3.03
CA VAL A 32 25.72 3.74 -3.42
C VAL A 32 26.50 4.20 -2.19
N GLY A 33 27.75 3.75 -2.08
CA GLY A 33 28.63 4.06 -0.95
C GLY A 33 28.70 2.98 0.13
N SER A 34 27.87 1.93 0.04
CA SER A 34 27.93 0.72 0.86
C SER A 34 27.83 -0.54 -0.02
N GLY A 35 28.02 -1.72 0.59
CA GLY A 35 27.79 -3.04 -0.03
C GLY A 35 28.32 -3.17 -1.45
N ASP A 36 27.47 -3.69 -2.34
CA ASP A 36 27.76 -3.81 -3.77
C ASP A 36 27.50 -2.50 -4.56
N SER A 37 26.96 -1.47 -3.91
CA SER A 37 26.69 -0.15 -4.50
C SER A 37 25.86 -0.20 -5.79
N ILE A 38 24.83 -1.05 -5.80
CA ILE A 38 23.96 -1.29 -6.95
C ILE A 38 22.71 -0.40 -6.96
N TYR A 39 22.29 0.15 -5.82
CA TYR A 39 21.08 0.98 -5.72
C TYR A 39 21.38 2.47 -5.48
N SER A 40 20.82 3.34 -6.32
CA SER A 40 20.92 4.80 -6.12
C SER A 40 19.79 5.38 -5.26
N ALA A 41 18.62 4.76 -5.27
CA ALA A 41 17.44 5.17 -4.50
C ALA A 41 16.43 4.02 -4.39
N ALA A 42 15.51 4.13 -3.44
CA ALA A 42 14.34 3.27 -3.32
C ALA A 42 13.07 4.12 -3.14
N ALA A 43 11.95 3.64 -3.69
CA ALA A 43 10.64 4.22 -3.48
C ALA A 43 9.73 3.16 -2.83
N MET A 44 9.43 3.34 -1.55
CA MET A 44 8.63 2.38 -0.80
C MET A 44 7.15 2.53 -1.20
N MET A 45 6.55 1.46 -1.73
CA MET A 45 5.16 1.42 -2.18
C MET A 45 4.24 1.05 -1.00
N VAL A 46 3.39 1.92 -0.44
CA VAL A 46 3.03 3.31 -0.81
C VAL A 46 3.05 4.21 0.43
N TRP A 47 2.98 5.54 0.27
CA TRP A 47 2.96 6.43 1.43
C TRP A 47 1.69 6.31 2.27
N SER A 48 0.53 6.55 1.65
CA SER A 48 -0.77 6.42 2.30
C SER A 48 -1.55 5.28 1.68
N ASP A 49 -2.25 4.53 2.52
CA ASP A 49 -3.30 3.65 2.04
C ASP A 49 -4.25 4.42 1.15
N SER A 50 -4.65 3.76 0.08
CA SER A 50 -5.48 4.40 -0.93
C SER A 50 -6.27 3.37 -1.69
N ASN A 51 -7.36 3.86 -2.26
CA ASN A 51 -8.26 3.07 -3.08
C ASN A 51 -7.60 2.87 -4.45
N MET A 52 -6.60 2.00 -4.47
CA MET A 52 -5.90 1.49 -5.65
C MET A 52 -5.87 -0.03 -5.55
N HIS A 53 -5.43 -0.70 -6.63
CA HIS A 53 -5.31 -2.16 -6.69
C HIS A 53 -4.81 -2.75 -5.35
N THR A 54 -5.65 -3.54 -4.69
CA THR A 54 -5.40 -4.13 -3.37
C THR A 54 -5.27 -5.65 -3.47
N ARG A 55 -4.54 -6.24 -2.52
CA ARG A 55 -4.36 -7.70 -2.37
C ARG A 55 -5.01 -8.23 -1.10
N ASN A 56 -5.85 -7.42 -0.46
CA ASN A 56 -6.66 -7.79 0.69
C ASN A 56 -8.11 -7.43 0.41
N THR A 57 -8.59 -7.79 -0.79
CA THR A 57 -9.87 -7.29 -1.30
C THR A 57 -11.06 -7.74 -0.48
N ALA A 58 -10.96 -8.82 0.32
CA ALA A 58 -12.06 -9.37 1.11
C ALA A 58 -12.16 -8.74 2.51
N THR A 59 -11.03 -8.32 3.09
CA THR A 59 -11.02 -7.65 4.39
C THR A 59 -10.92 -6.15 4.32
N GLU A 60 -10.28 -5.61 3.28
CA GLU A 60 -9.90 -4.21 3.22
C GLU A 60 -10.47 -3.50 1.99
N ASN A 61 -10.89 -2.26 2.21
CA ASN A 61 -11.53 -1.44 1.18
C ASN A 61 -10.54 -0.57 0.42
N CYS A 62 -9.24 -0.77 0.67
CA CYS A 62 -8.14 -0.05 0.05
C CYS A 62 -6.89 -0.92 0.05
N ARG A 63 -5.86 -0.48 -0.65
CA ARG A 63 -4.53 -1.09 -0.50
C ARG A 63 -3.91 -0.61 0.80
N THR A 64 -3.56 -1.56 1.67
CA THR A 64 -3.11 -1.34 3.05
C THR A 64 -1.59 -1.27 3.24
N SER A 65 -0.83 -1.12 2.15
CA SER A 65 0.65 -1.06 2.19
C SER A 65 1.20 0.36 2.45
N GLY A 66 0.34 1.27 2.88
CA GLY A 66 0.67 2.62 3.35
C GLY A 66 1.44 2.60 4.66
N ARG A 67 2.35 3.56 4.85
CA ARG A 67 2.89 3.92 6.17
C ARG A 67 1.82 4.59 7.03
N VAL A 68 0.90 5.29 6.39
CA VAL A 68 -0.28 5.86 7.03
C VAL A 68 -1.55 5.31 6.38
N ASP A 69 -2.66 5.34 7.11
CA ASP A 69 -3.97 4.91 6.62
C ASP A 69 -4.58 5.95 5.64
N PRO A 70 -5.82 5.73 5.12
CA PRO A 70 -6.45 6.67 4.19
C PRO A 70 -6.74 8.05 4.77
N VAL A 71 -6.84 8.18 6.10
CA VAL A 71 -7.04 9.45 6.79
C VAL A 71 -5.74 10.01 7.40
N ARG A 72 -4.60 9.41 7.05
CA ARG A 72 -3.26 9.81 7.48
C ARG A 72 -3.05 9.61 8.99
N GLN A 73 -3.75 8.66 9.60
CA GLN A 73 -3.32 8.09 10.87
C GLN A 73 -2.07 7.26 10.64
N LYS A 74 -1.11 7.43 11.54
CA LYS A 74 0.18 6.78 11.44
C LYS A 74 0.05 5.33 11.87
N LYS A 75 0.76 4.45 11.16
CA LYS A 75 0.91 3.05 11.52
C LYS A 75 2.27 2.81 12.16
N GLU A 76 2.47 1.62 12.72
CA GLU A 76 3.81 1.15 13.12
C GLU A 76 4.81 1.25 11.97
N MET A 77 4.35 0.99 10.74
CA MET A 77 5.19 1.14 9.55
C MET A 77 5.70 2.57 9.34
N PHE A 78 4.92 3.61 9.69
CA PHE A 78 5.39 5.00 9.64
C PHE A 78 6.49 5.23 10.67
N GLU A 79 6.25 4.87 11.93
CA GLU A 79 7.16 5.16 13.03
C GLU A 79 8.46 4.34 12.92
N GLY A 80 8.39 3.06 12.54
CA GLY A 80 9.56 2.24 12.22
C GLY A 80 10.35 2.79 11.03
N THR A 81 9.69 3.24 9.96
CA THR A 81 10.39 3.87 8.82
C THR A 81 11.05 5.18 9.25
N ARG A 82 10.38 6.00 10.09
CA ARG A 82 10.94 7.24 10.63
C ARG A 82 12.22 6.95 11.43
N ALA A 83 12.21 5.95 12.30
CA ALA A 83 13.39 5.57 13.07
C ALA A 83 14.53 5.08 12.18
N ALA A 84 14.25 4.16 11.25
CA ALA A 84 15.26 3.60 10.35
C ALA A 84 15.88 4.64 9.39
N GLN A 85 15.12 5.68 9.01
CA GLN A 85 15.56 6.74 8.10
C GLN A 85 16.04 8.02 8.81
N ALA A 86 16.11 8.03 10.15
CA ALA A 86 16.53 9.20 10.88
C ALA A 86 18.02 9.52 10.65
N ASP A 87 18.33 10.81 10.44
CA ASP A 87 19.71 11.31 10.34
C ASP A 87 20.41 11.39 11.72
N GLU A 88 19.63 11.41 12.80
CA GLU A 88 20.11 11.39 14.18
C GLU A 88 19.65 10.11 14.88
N ALA A 89 20.43 9.68 15.88
CA ALA A 89 20.16 8.47 16.65
C ALA A 89 18.72 8.46 17.19
N THR A 90 17.90 7.55 16.66
CA THR A 90 16.48 7.40 16.99
C THR A 90 16.17 5.92 17.13
N ILE A 91 15.23 5.59 18.00
CA ILE A 91 14.63 4.26 18.09
C ILE A 91 13.09 4.36 18.16
N HIS A 92 12.41 3.26 17.84
CA HIS A 92 10.97 3.07 17.98
C HIS A 92 10.69 1.64 18.47
N ILE A 93 10.05 1.50 19.63
CA ILE A 93 9.54 0.22 20.12
C ILE A 93 8.27 -0.11 19.34
N VAL A 94 8.22 -1.29 18.72
CA VAL A 94 7.08 -1.69 17.90
C VAL A 94 5.90 -2.12 18.77
N GLY A 95 4.72 -1.53 18.52
CA GLY A 95 3.44 -1.94 19.10
C GLY A 95 3.01 -1.12 20.31
N HIS A 96 2.52 -1.80 21.36
CA HIS A 96 2.02 -1.19 22.60
C HIS A 96 2.37 -2.07 23.81
N TRP A 97 2.11 -1.59 25.04
CA TRP A 97 2.30 -2.37 26.29
C TRP A 97 0.99 -2.76 26.99
N SER A 98 -0.15 -2.44 26.39
CA SER A 98 -1.49 -2.77 26.88
C SER A 98 -1.95 -4.14 26.39
N TYR A 99 -1.57 -5.20 27.11
CA TYR A 99 -1.95 -6.58 26.77
C TYR A 99 -2.96 -7.13 27.79
N PRO A 100 -4.12 -7.67 27.35
CA PRO A 100 -5.13 -8.23 28.26
C PRO A 100 -4.60 -9.41 29.08
N GLU A 101 -5.22 -9.73 30.22
CA GLU A 101 -4.89 -11.00 30.89
C GLU A 101 -5.23 -12.21 30.00
N VAL A 102 -4.44 -13.28 30.13
CA VAL A 102 -4.69 -14.53 29.40
C VAL A 102 -6.00 -15.16 29.88
N THR A 103 -7.03 -15.06 29.06
CA THR A 103 -8.34 -15.69 29.23
C THR A 103 -8.71 -16.49 27.98
N ASP A 104 -9.75 -17.33 28.04
CA ASP A 104 -10.22 -18.13 26.90
C ASP A 104 -10.58 -17.27 25.67
N ASP A 105 -10.93 -16.00 25.87
CA ASP A 105 -11.38 -15.09 24.80
C ASP A 105 -10.27 -14.21 24.21
N THR A 106 -9.06 -14.24 24.80
CA THR A 106 -7.94 -13.37 24.41
C THR A 106 -6.86 -14.13 23.63
N TYR A 107 -6.12 -13.42 22.77
CA TYR A 107 -4.98 -13.96 22.00
C TYR A 107 -5.31 -15.05 20.97
N ASN A 108 -6.59 -15.24 20.67
CA ASN A 108 -7.03 -16.23 19.70
C ASN A 108 -6.73 -15.79 18.27
N TYR A 109 -6.26 -16.72 17.43
CA TYR A 109 -6.07 -16.53 16.00
C TYR A 109 -6.44 -17.83 15.25
N PHE A 110 -6.70 -17.73 13.96
CA PHE A 110 -6.96 -18.89 13.12
C PHE A 110 -5.64 -19.43 12.58
N ASP A 111 -5.46 -20.74 12.63
CA ASP A 111 -4.32 -21.43 12.04
C ASP A 111 -4.42 -21.42 10.51
N THR A 112 -3.28 -21.60 9.84
CA THR A 112 -3.21 -21.68 8.38
C THR A 112 -2.55 -22.98 7.93
N ASP A 113 -3.01 -23.51 6.81
CA ASP A 113 -2.36 -24.58 6.07
C ASP A 113 -1.70 -24.00 4.82
N THR A 114 -0.46 -24.37 4.56
CA THR A 114 0.18 -24.09 3.27
C THR A 114 -0.47 -24.94 2.18
N VAL A 115 -1.08 -24.29 1.20
CA VAL A 115 -1.73 -24.92 0.05
C VAL A 115 -0.88 -24.70 -1.20
N GLU A 116 -0.48 -25.79 -1.85
CA GLU A 116 0.16 -25.78 -3.18
C GLU A 116 -0.92 -25.68 -4.26
N PHE A 117 -0.84 -24.66 -5.12
CA PHE A 117 -1.75 -24.49 -6.26
C PHE A 117 -1.10 -24.87 -7.60
N GLU A 118 0.24 -24.80 -7.69
CA GLU A 118 1.09 -25.28 -8.81
C GLU A 118 2.46 -25.76 -8.28
N GLU A 119 3.32 -26.32 -9.14
CA GLU A 119 4.59 -26.99 -8.75
C GLU A 119 5.58 -26.07 -7.99
N ASP A 120 5.37 -24.75 -8.00
CA ASP A 120 6.21 -23.72 -7.39
C ASP A 120 5.43 -22.57 -6.72
N HIS A 121 4.11 -22.71 -6.53
CA HIS A 121 3.26 -21.67 -5.95
C HIS A 121 2.48 -22.18 -4.75
N THR A 122 2.75 -21.57 -3.59
CA THR A 122 2.03 -21.83 -2.32
C THR A 122 1.31 -20.58 -1.83
N TYR A 123 0.19 -20.78 -1.13
CA TYR A 123 -0.47 -19.75 -0.33
C TYR A 123 -0.91 -20.32 1.01
N GLU A 124 -1.12 -19.46 2.00
CA GLU A 124 -1.63 -19.85 3.32
C GLU A 124 -3.17 -19.76 3.31
N ALA A 125 -3.84 -20.88 3.56
CA ALA A 125 -5.30 -20.96 3.67
C ALA A 125 -5.70 -21.11 5.13
N PHE A 126 -6.70 -20.34 5.59
CA PHE A 126 -7.18 -20.49 6.97
C PHE A 126 -7.89 -21.82 7.15
N ASN A 127 -7.62 -22.48 8.26
CA ASN A 127 -8.38 -23.67 8.66
C ASN A 127 -9.26 -23.37 9.89
N ASP A 128 -10.13 -24.33 10.23
CA ASP A 128 -11.08 -24.17 11.34
C ASP A 128 -10.44 -24.26 12.74
N THR A 129 -9.11 -24.40 12.82
CA THR A 129 -8.38 -24.50 14.09
C THR A 129 -8.11 -23.11 14.64
N GLN A 130 -8.63 -22.85 15.84
CA GLN A 130 -8.24 -21.67 16.60
C GLN A 130 -7.05 -22.00 17.51
N LEU A 131 -5.98 -21.24 17.36
CA LEU A 131 -4.80 -21.28 18.19
C LEU A 131 -4.76 -20.03 19.09
N LYS A 132 -3.85 -20.07 20.06
CA LYS A 132 -3.68 -19.00 21.04
C LYS A 132 -2.24 -18.55 21.09
N ARG A 133 -1.99 -17.25 20.94
CA ARG A 133 -0.66 -16.67 21.15
C ARG A 133 -0.35 -16.67 22.64
N ASP A 134 0.90 -16.95 22.98
CA ASP A 134 1.39 -16.87 24.36
C ASP A 134 2.01 -15.48 24.60
N PRO A 135 1.35 -14.58 25.33
CA PRO A 135 1.90 -13.26 25.62
C PRO A 135 3.03 -13.29 26.66
N THR A 136 3.27 -14.43 27.30
CA THR A 136 4.35 -14.56 28.30
C THR A 136 5.72 -14.82 27.66
N THR A 137 5.75 -15.08 26.35
CA THR A 137 6.96 -15.42 25.59
C THR A 137 7.05 -14.66 24.26
N LYS A 138 6.44 -13.46 24.18
CA LYS A 138 6.41 -12.65 22.97
C LYS A 138 7.81 -12.12 22.62
N THR A 139 8.11 -11.98 21.33
CA THR A 139 9.26 -11.19 20.86
C THR A 139 8.88 -9.71 20.80
N VAL A 140 9.68 -8.85 21.41
CA VAL A 140 9.56 -7.39 21.30
C VAL A 140 10.61 -6.88 20.33
N TYR A 141 10.21 -6.04 19.39
CA TYR A 141 11.11 -5.45 18.40
C TYR A 141 11.33 -3.97 18.68
N VAL A 142 12.56 -3.52 18.44
CA VAL A 142 12.91 -2.10 18.43
C VAL A 142 13.55 -1.79 17.08
N ILE A 143 13.02 -0.78 16.39
CA ILE A 143 13.62 -0.27 15.16
C ILE A 143 14.56 0.87 15.51
N GLY A 144 15.84 0.75 15.18
CA GLY A 144 16.84 1.80 15.37
C GLY A 144 17.31 2.43 14.06
N SER A 145 17.81 3.66 14.15
CA SER A 145 18.59 4.30 13.08
C SER A 145 19.97 3.66 12.92
N ALA A 146 20.64 3.86 11.79
CA ALA A 146 21.94 3.25 11.49
C ALA A 146 23.11 3.62 12.44
N ASP A 147 22.97 4.69 13.22
CA ASP A 147 23.98 5.12 14.20
C ASP A 147 23.84 4.43 15.57
N VAL A 148 22.84 3.57 15.73
CA VAL A 148 22.65 2.73 16.92
C VAL A 148 23.51 1.47 16.78
N ASP A 149 24.25 1.14 17.84
CA ASP A 149 25.13 -0.04 17.90
C ASP A 149 24.55 -1.12 18.83
N LYS A 150 23.82 -0.69 19.86
CA LYS A 150 23.25 -1.56 20.88
C LYS A 150 21.93 -1.01 21.39
N VAL A 151 20.99 -1.88 21.70
CA VAL A 151 19.74 -1.54 22.40
C VAL A 151 19.60 -2.37 23.67
N GLU A 152 19.21 -1.72 24.77
CA GLU A 152 18.81 -2.39 26.02
C GLU A 152 17.31 -2.15 26.25
N LEU A 153 16.57 -3.23 26.56
CA LEU A 153 15.14 -3.17 26.82
C LEU A 153 14.88 -3.37 28.31
N TYR A 154 14.10 -2.47 28.91
CA TYR A 154 13.76 -2.49 30.33
C TYR A 154 12.25 -2.50 30.51
N ARG A 155 11.76 -3.32 31.43
CA ARG A 155 10.39 -3.20 31.96
C ARG A 155 10.35 -2.10 33.02
N ILE A 156 9.28 -1.33 33.03
CA ILE A 156 9.00 -0.32 34.05
C ILE A 156 7.99 -0.89 35.05
N ASP A 157 8.31 -0.82 36.34
CA ASP A 157 7.42 -1.11 37.47
C ASP A 157 7.46 0.11 38.43
N GLY A 158 6.50 1.03 38.26
CA GLY A 158 6.53 2.35 38.89
C GLY A 158 7.83 3.10 38.56
N GLU A 159 8.63 3.43 39.59
CA GLU A 159 9.91 4.12 39.42
C GLU A 159 11.10 3.16 39.13
N THR A 160 10.85 1.86 38.99
CA THR A 160 11.92 0.85 38.83
C THR A 160 12.00 0.36 37.38
N GLU A 161 13.20 0.44 36.80
CA GLU A 161 13.53 -0.18 35.53
C GLU A 161 14.23 -1.53 35.75
N THR A 162 13.69 -2.60 35.16
CA THR A 162 14.28 -3.95 35.20
C THR A 162 14.75 -4.34 33.79
N LEU A 163 16.05 -4.56 33.62
CA LEU A 163 16.63 -5.00 32.35
C LEU A 163 16.04 -6.36 31.95
N LEU A 164 15.42 -6.42 30.78
CA LEU A 164 14.87 -7.64 30.18
C LEU A 164 15.85 -8.31 29.23
N GLY A 165 16.60 -7.50 28.48
CA GLY A 165 17.59 -8.00 27.53
C GLY A 165 18.43 -6.89 26.94
N THR A 166 19.51 -7.30 26.29
CA THR A 166 20.44 -6.45 25.56
C THR A 166 20.68 -7.08 24.20
N ASP A 167 20.54 -6.29 23.15
CA ASP A 167 20.84 -6.70 21.78
C ASP A 167 22.01 -5.87 21.24
N GLU A 168 23.11 -6.58 20.95
CA GLU A 168 24.36 -6.07 20.35
C GLU A 168 24.63 -6.72 18.98
N ASP A 169 23.71 -7.57 18.49
CA ASP A 169 23.84 -8.32 17.23
C ASP A 169 22.48 -8.31 16.51
N PRO A 170 22.05 -7.14 16.00
CA PRO A 170 20.71 -6.96 15.48
C PRO A 170 20.45 -7.81 14.23
N ASP A 171 19.20 -8.23 14.04
CA ASP A 171 18.75 -9.07 12.91
C ASP A 171 19.04 -8.42 11.54
N SER A 172 19.10 -7.09 11.52
CA SER A 172 19.52 -6.28 10.38
C SER A 172 20.17 -4.99 10.86
N THR A 173 20.52 -4.05 9.96
CA THR A 173 21.03 -2.73 10.38
C THR A 173 20.09 -2.00 11.35
N PHE A 174 18.80 -2.28 11.30
CA PHE A 174 17.78 -1.48 11.97
C PHE A 174 16.93 -2.26 12.98
N ILE A 175 16.96 -3.59 12.99
CA ILE A 175 15.98 -4.40 13.74
C ILE A 175 16.68 -5.06 14.92
N TYR A 176 16.29 -4.67 16.14
CA TYR A 176 16.73 -5.27 17.39
C TYR A 176 15.60 -6.11 17.99
N SER A 177 15.91 -7.32 18.43
CA SER A 177 14.92 -8.34 18.77
C SER A 177 15.14 -8.88 20.19
N PHE A 178 14.08 -8.86 20.99
CA PHE A 178 14.09 -9.33 22.37
C PHE A 178 13.09 -10.48 22.51
N GLU A 179 13.56 -11.71 22.49
CA GLU A 179 12.72 -12.91 22.58
C GLU A 179 12.28 -13.22 24.03
N ASN A 180 11.21 -14.01 24.16
CA ASN A 180 10.73 -14.57 25.42
C ASN A 180 10.37 -13.51 26.48
N ILE A 181 9.76 -12.41 26.04
CA ILE A 181 9.34 -11.31 26.90
C ILE A 181 7.91 -11.53 27.36
N ASP A 182 7.71 -11.47 28.68
CA ASP A 182 6.38 -11.46 29.28
C ASP A 182 5.78 -10.05 29.25
N VAL A 183 5.04 -9.76 28.18
CA VAL A 183 4.42 -8.45 27.96
C VAL A 183 3.16 -8.21 28.81
N THR A 184 2.78 -9.18 29.63
CA THR A 184 1.68 -9.02 30.61
C THR A 184 2.14 -8.33 31.89
N GLN A 185 3.44 -8.15 32.08
CA GLN A 185 4.03 -7.56 33.28
C GLN A 185 4.35 -6.07 33.11
N GLY A 186 4.50 -5.38 34.24
CA GLY A 186 4.96 -4.00 34.31
C GLY A 186 3.94 -2.96 33.87
N ASP A 187 4.23 -1.73 34.26
CA ASP A 187 3.46 -0.52 33.91
C ASP A 187 3.87 0.04 32.55
N GLY A 188 4.98 -0.45 31.98
CA GLY A 188 5.48 0.00 30.69
C GLY A 188 6.79 -0.68 30.30
N VAL A 189 7.37 -0.21 29.20
CA VAL A 189 8.67 -0.63 28.68
C VAL A 189 9.44 0.58 28.17
N ILE A 190 10.75 0.59 28.39
CA ILE A 190 11.67 1.59 27.82
C ILE A 190 12.84 0.90 27.13
N ALA A 191 13.13 1.34 25.92
CA ALA A 191 14.31 0.95 25.18
C ALA A 191 15.34 2.07 25.27
N LYS A 192 16.61 1.71 25.46
CA LYS A 192 17.73 2.64 25.52
C LYS A 192 18.75 2.27 24.46
N ALA A 193 19.04 3.20 23.57
CA ALA A 193 19.99 2.99 22.47
C ALA A 193 21.35 3.58 22.80
N TYR A 194 22.39 2.88 22.36
CA TYR A 194 23.77 3.26 22.57
C TYR A 194 24.52 3.29 21.25
N ASN A 195 25.47 4.22 21.12
CA ASN A 195 26.38 4.29 19.99
C ASN A 195 27.60 3.36 20.18
N VAL A 196 28.45 3.27 19.14
CA VAL A 196 29.70 2.48 19.13
C VAL A 196 30.72 2.82 20.23
N ARG A 197 30.55 3.94 20.94
CA ARG A 197 31.38 4.33 22.11
C ARG A 197 30.79 3.87 23.43
N GLY A 198 29.61 3.24 23.41
CA GLY A 198 28.84 2.83 24.59
C GLY A 198 28.13 3.99 25.29
N GLU A 199 27.91 5.13 24.62
CA GLU A 199 27.17 6.26 25.16
C GLU A 199 25.68 6.10 24.82
N GLU A 200 24.79 6.30 25.80
CA GLU A 200 23.35 6.38 25.56
C GLU A 200 23.04 7.60 24.68
N VAL A 201 22.33 7.39 23.58
CA VAL A 201 22.06 8.42 22.57
C VAL A 201 20.59 8.79 22.45
N THR A 202 19.67 7.86 22.74
CA THR A 202 18.23 8.10 22.75
C THR A 202 17.50 7.01 23.52
N THR A 203 16.25 7.29 23.90
CA THR A 203 15.32 6.33 24.47
C THR A 203 13.98 6.40 23.76
N ASP A 204 13.20 5.33 23.86
CA ASP A 204 11.78 5.33 23.51
C ASP A 204 11.02 4.52 24.56
N GLU A 205 9.80 4.95 24.88
CA GLU A 205 9.05 4.45 26.03
C GLU A 205 7.58 4.26 25.67
N ILE A 206 7.02 3.12 26.10
CA ILE A 206 5.60 2.81 25.97
C ILE A 206 5.03 2.51 27.35
N GLU A 207 4.01 3.27 27.74
CA GLU A 207 3.23 3.02 28.96
C GLU A 207 2.06 2.06 28.69
N ARG A 208 1.73 1.25 29.71
CA ARG A 208 0.50 0.47 29.74
C ARG A 208 -0.67 1.40 30.00
N THR A 209 -1.67 1.34 29.12
CA THR A 209 -2.87 2.18 29.19
C THR A 209 -3.96 1.53 30.03
N GLY A 210 -4.69 2.33 30.78
CA GLY A 210 -5.86 1.91 31.54
C GLY A 210 -7.16 1.86 30.71
N GLU A 211 -8.27 1.72 31.44
CA GLU A 211 -9.63 1.83 30.90
C GLU A 211 -9.91 3.25 30.38
N ALA A 212 -10.76 3.34 29.35
CA ALA A 212 -11.16 4.62 28.78
C ALA A 212 -11.86 5.51 29.83
N ALA A 213 -11.36 6.74 30.00
CA ALA A 213 -11.84 7.72 30.97
C ALA A 213 -12.34 9.01 30.32
N THR A 214 -11.82 9.39 29.15
CA THR A 214 -12.26 10.59 28.43
C THR A 214 -11.94 10.54 26.94
N LEU A 215 -12.42 11.55 26.20
CA LEU A 215 -12.05 11.79 24.81
C LEU A 215 -11.19 13.06 24.71
N ARG A 216 -10.32 13.13 23.71
CA ARG A 216 -9.70 14.38 23.27
C ARG A 216 -10.07 14.64 21.82
N VAL A 217 -10.45 15.86 21.51
CA VAL A 217 -10.77 16.30 20.15
C VAL A 217 -9.81 17.43 19.79
N THR A 218 -8.89 17.17 18.87
CA THR A 218 -7.84 18.10 18.48
C THR A 218 -8.09 18.59 17.05
N PRO A 219 -8.45 19.86 16.85
CA PRO A 219 -8.65 20.40 15.51
C PRO A 219 -7.31 20.72 14.84
N HIS A 220 -7.26 20.50 13.53
CA HIS A 220 -6.15 20.85 12.66
C HIS A 220 -6.67 21.61 11.44
N THR A 221 -6.01 22.72 11.15
CA THR A 221 -6.31 23.58 10.01
C THR A 221 -5.00 23.88 9.27
N ALA A 222 -5.11 24.41 8.05
CA ALA A 222 -4.00 25.17 7.50
C ALA A 222 -3.57 26.26 8.50
N VAL A 223 -2.28 26.59 8.50
CA VAL A 223 -1.71 27.65 9.33
C VAL A 223 -0.94 28.64 8.47
N ALA A 224 -0.96 29.90 8.87
CA ALA A 224 -0.15 30.97 8.28
C ALA A 224 0.72 31.60 9.38
N GLU A 225 1.78 32.30 8.98
CA GLU A 225 2.60 33.09 9.89
C GLU A 225 1.88 34.41 10.23
N GLY A 226 1.67 34.65 11.53
CA GLY A 226 1.08 35.87 12.07
C GLY A 226 2.07 37.04 12.10
N GLU A 227 1.59 38.23 12.50
CA GLU A 227 2.40 39.46 12.53
C GLU A 227 3.68 39.34 13.38
N ASP A 228 3.66 38.51 14.42
CA ASP A 228 4.76 38.30 15.36
C ASP A 228 5.54 36.98 15.11
N GLY A 229 5.27 36.28 13.99
CA GLY A 229 5.90 34.99 13.67
C GLY A 229 5.17 33.77 14.23
N GLU A 230 4.04 33.98 14.91
CA GLU A 230 3.24 32.93 15.52
C GLU A 230 2.44 32.16 14.44
N ALA A 231 2.29 30.85 14.57
CA ALA A 231 1.36 30.12 13.70
C ALA A 231 -0.09 30.48 14.04
N VAL A 232 -0.83 31.02 13.08
CA VAL A 232 -2.25 31.36 13.19
C VAL A 232 -3.09 30.47 12.27
N SER A 233 -4.30 30.11 12.70
CA SER A 233 -5.21 29.31 11.87
C SER A 233 -5.58 30.07 10.59
N ASP A 234 -5.46 29.36 9.47
CA ASP A 234 -5.76 29.86 8.13
C ASP A 234 -6.82 28.98 7.45
N TRP A 235 -7.79 28.48 8.23
CA TRP A 235 -8.95 27.79 7.66
C TRP A 235 -9.87 28.79 6.97
N ARG A 236 -10.04 28.70 5.65
CA ARG A 236 -10.68 29.75 4.85
C ARG A 236 -12.08 29.37 4.39
N ALA A 237 -13.01 30.31 4.49
CA ALA A 237 -14.39 30.17 4.01
C ALA A 237 -14.49 30.34 2.48
N ASP A 238 -13.79 29.51 1.73
CA ASP A 238 -13.81 29.48 0.25
C ASP A 238 -14.76 28.40 -0.31
N GLY A 239 -15.28 27.51 0.54
CA GLY A 239 -16.13 26.39 0.16
C GLY A 239 -15.38 25.11 -0.23
N SER A 240 -14.05 25.07 -0.07
CA SER A 240 -13.18 23.96 -0.44
C SER A 240 -12.16 23.58 0.63
N ASP A 241 -11.73 24.51 1.47
CA ASP A 241 -10.69 24.29 2.46
C ASP A 241 -11.10 23.25 3.53
N ILE A 242 -10.16 22.39 3.92
CA ILE A 242 -10.40 21.23 4.77
C ILE A 242 -9.71 21.43 6.13
N ALA A 243 -10.51 21.34 7.19
CA ALA A 243 -10.02 21.08 8.53
C ALA A 243 -10.24 19.59 8.86
N TYR A 244 -9.41 19.04 9.74
CA TYR A 244 -9.63 17.71 10.29
C TYR A 244 -9.54 17.74 11.81
N PHE A 245 -10.17 16.76 12.45
CA PHE A 245 -10.14 16.62 13.90
C PHE A 245 -9.65 15.22 14.24
N ASP A 246 -8.55 15.15 14.97
CA ASP A 246 -8.13 13.93 15.63
C ASP A 246 -8.99 13.71 16.86
N ILE A 247 -9.46 12.47 17.02
CA ILE A 247 -10.25 12.04 18.16
C ILE A 247 -9.50 10.91 18.83
N GLU A 248 -9.13 11.10 20.09
CA GLU A 248 -8.38 10.14 20.89
C GLU A 248 -9.24 9.69 22.07
N VAL A 249 -9.25 8.38 22.34
CA VAL A 249 -9.83 7.78 23.54
C VAL A 249 -8.71 7.62 24.56
N LEU A 250 -8.87 8.23 25.73
CA LEU A 250 -7.81 8.36 26.70
C LEU A 250 -8.16 7.71 28.02
N ASP A 251 -7.17 7.15 28.69
CA ASP A 251 -7.27 6.71 30.08
C ASP A 251 -7.19 7.89 31.07
N GLU A 252 -7.21 7.59 32.37
CA GLU A 252 -7.16 8.62 33.43
C GLU A 252 -5.84 9.39 33.50
N ASN A 253 -4.76 8.83 32.94
CA ASN A 253 -3.44 9.45 32.88
C ASN A 253 -3.26 10.29 31.60
N GLY A 254 -4.20 10.20 30.65
CA GLY A 254 -4.18 10.92 29.39
C GLY A 254 -3.48 10.18 28.25
N ASN A 255 -3.21 8.88 28.44
CA ASN A 255 -2.62 8.00 27.43
C ASN A 255 -3.70 7.45 26.50
N VAL A 256 -3.35 7.28 25.22
CA VAL A 256 -4.28 6.74 24.21
C VAL A 256 -4.51 5.25 24.47
N CYS A 257 -5.78 4.86 24.66
CA CYS A 257 -6.16 3.47 24.91
C CYS A 257 -5.97 2.61 23.64
N ALA A 258 -4.78 2.02 23.46
CA ALA A 258 -4.38 1.29 22.25
C ALA A 258 -5.27 0.08 21.90
N LEU A 259 -6.09 -0.42 22.83
CA LEU A 259 -7.04 -1.51 22.59
C LEU A 259 -8.49 -1.03 22.38
N ASN A 260 -8.75 0.28 22.40
CA ASN A 260 -10.12 0.76 22.26
C ASN A 260 -10.56 0.77 20.78
N TYR A 261 -11.69 0.11 20.52
CA TYR A 261 -12.34 0.02 19.22
C TYR A 261 -13.84 0.41 19.28
N ASP A 262 -14.21 1.14 20.32
CA ASP A 262 -15.60 1.50 20.60
C ASP A 262 -16.09 2.58 19.64
N ARG A 263 -17.42 2.66 19.52
CA ARG A 263 -18.08 3.66 18.68
C ARG A 263 -17.97 5.05 19.31
N ILE A 264 -17.66 6.03 18.48
CA ILE A 264 -17.66 7.46 18.78
C ILE A 264 -18.77 8.11 17.96
N ASP A 265 -19.80 8.58 18.64
CA ASP A 265 -20.89 9.35 18.04
C ASP A 265 -20.50 10.83 17.90
N LEU A 266 -20.87 11.41 16.76
CA LEU A 266 -20.49 12.76 16.35
C LEU A 266 -21.74 13.62 16.15
N SER A 267 -21.65 14.85 16.65
CA SER A 267 -22.61 15.91 16.33
C SER A 267 -21.86 17.21 16.08
N TRP A 268 -22.45 18.12 15.31
CA TRP A 268 -21.80 19.38 14.97
C TRP A 268 -22.80 20.51 14.76
N SER A 269 -22.30 21.74 14.84
CA SER A 269 -23.07 22.94 14.55
C SER A 269 -22.17 24.04 13.96
N GLY A 270 -22.76 25.03 13.32
CA GLY A 270 -22.04 26.17 12.75
C GLY A 270 -21.73 26.05 11.25
N GLU A 271 -20.79 26.86 10.77
CA GLU A 271 -20.44 27.04 9.36
C GLU A 271 -19.37 26.02 8.91
N GLY A 272 -19.82 24.83 8.53
CA GLY A 272 -18.98 23.79 7.94
C GLY A 272 -19.80 22.65 7.35
N THR A 273 -19.26 22.01 6.32
CA THR A 273 -19.81 20.78 5.74
C THR A 273 -19.03 19.60 6.28
N PHE A 274 -19.65 18.81 7.15
CA PHE A 274 -19.08 17.56 7.65
C PHE A 274 -18.87 16.55 6.50
N LEU A 275 -17.70 15.92 6.46
CA LEU A 275 -17.34 14.95 5.41
C LEU A 275 -17.24 13.50 5.94
N GLY A 276 -17.21 13.31 7.25
CA GLY A 276 -17.02 11.98 7.86
C GLY A 276 -15.56 11.66 8.16
N GLY A 277 -15.35 10.43 8.62
CA GLY A 277 -14.03 9.82 8.80
C GLY A 277 -13.94 8.52 8.01
N TYR A 278 -13.09 7.62 8.49
CA TYR A 278 -12.86 6.31 7.91
C TYR A 278 -12.64 5.29 9.01
N ASN A 279 -13.02 4.05 8.74
CA ASN A 279 -12.58 2.89 9.50
C ASN A 279 -12.04 1.86 8.51
N GLY A 280 -10.93 1.22 8.89
CA GLY A 280 -10.41 0.03 8.22
C GLY A 280 -11.48 -1.06 8.14
N GLY A 281 -11.37 -1.94 7.14
CA GLY A 281 -12.43 -2.92 6.91
C GLY A 281 -12.55 -3.94 8.07
N THR A 282 -13.77 -4.38 8.39
CA THR A 282 -14.01 -5.48 9.35
C THR A 282 -14.74 -6.69 8.78
N GLY A 283 -14.64 -6.92 7.46
CA GLY A 283 -14.88 -8.21 6.80
C GLY A 283 -16.20 -8.41 6.03
N ALA A 284 -16.14 -9.36 5.09
CA ALA A 284 -17.19 -10.04 4.31
C ALA A 284 -18.28 -9.13 3.67
N GLY A 285 -18.10 -8.79 2.39
CA GLY A 285 -19.10 -8.06 1.60
C GLY A 285 -18.62 -6.76 0.95
N CYS A 286 -17.33 -6.48 1.00
CA CYS A 286 -16.65 -5.58 0.05
C CYS A 286 -16.80 -6.04 -1.43
N PHE A 287 -17.20 -7.30 -1.65
CA PHE A 287 -17.79 -7.75 -2.92
C PHE A 287 -19.29 -7.45 -2.98
N GLN A 288 -19.68 -6.68 -4.01
CA GLN A 288 -21.07 -6.48 -4.42
C GLN A 288 -21.60 -7.73 -5.15
N ASN A 289 -22.01 -8.75 -4.41
CA ASN A 289 -22.70 -9.91 -5.01
C ASN A 289 -24.22 -9.71 -5.06
N THR A 290 -24.75 -8.53 -4.73
CA THR A 290 -26.19 -8.28 -4.82
C THR A 290 -26.55 -7.67 -6.17
N GLN A 291 -27.51 -8.32 -6.83
CA GLN A 291 -28.13 -7.98 -8.11
C GLN A 291 -28.65 -6.51 -8.21
N GLU A 292 -28.64 -5.76 -7.10
CA GLU A 292 -29.05 -4.36 -7.01
C GLU A 292 -27.95 -3.36 -7.39
N SER A 293 -26.70 -3.80 -7.60
CA SER A 293 -25.55 -2.94 -7.91
C SER A 293 -25.22 -2.84 -9.41
N ALA A 294 -26.03 -3.44 -10.29
CA ALA A 294 -25.84 -3.35 -11.73
C ALA A 294 -25.93 -1.88 -12.22
N GLY A 295 -24.77 -1.25 -12.44
CA GLY A 295 -24.65 0.09 -13.03
C GLY A 295 -24.08 1.18 -12.14
N LEU A 296 -23.55 0.86 -10.94
CA LEU A 296 -22.79 1.81 -10.13
C LEU A 296 -21.29 1.45 -10.22
N SER A 297 -20.46 2.44 -10.53
CA SER A 297 -19.00 2.30 -10.57
C SER A 297 -18.47 1.75 -9.24
N ASN A 298 -17.85 0.57 -9.31
CA ASN A 298 -17.06 -0.07 -8.26
C ASN A 298 -16.13 0.94 -7.56
N TYR A 299 -15.91 0.78 -6.24
CA TYR A 299 -15.02 1.54 -5.34
C TYR A 299 -15.67 2.57 -4.39
N PHE A 300 -16.23 2.15 -3.25
CA PHE A 300 -16.41 3.04 -2.09
C PHE A 300 -16.32 2.31 -0.71
N GLY A 301 -15.13 2.33 -0.09
CA GLY A 301 -14.85 2.91 1.25
C GLY A 301 -15.31 2.25 2.57
N GLY A 302 -14.33 1.92 3.42
CA GLY A 302 -14.31 1.81 4.89
C GLY A 302 -15.55 1.26 5.62
N MET A 303 -15.71 -0.06 5.67
CA MET A 303 -16.86 -0.75 6.29
C MET A 303 -16.49 -1.46 7.60
N LYS A 304 -17.24 -1.20 8.68
CA LYS A 304 -17.31 -2.05 9.87
C LYS A 304 -18.66 -2.76 9.94
N ASP A 305 -18.66 -4.07 10.09
CA ASP A 305 -19.85 -4.94 10.04
C ASP A 305 -20.72 -4.74 8.78
N GLY A 306 -20.07 -4.49 7.63
CA GLY A 306 -20.73 -4.27 6.34
C GLY A 306 -21.34 -2.87 6.15
N VAL A 307 -21.09 -1.92 7.06
CA VAL A 307 -21.60 -0.54 6.97
C VAL A 307 -20.44 0.45 6.85
N SER A 308 -20.46 1.28 5.80
CA SER A 308 -19.46 2.33 5.61
C SER A 308 -19.61 3.43 6.65
N THR A 309 -18.51 3.84 7.30
CA THR A 309 -18.49 4.99 8.23
C THR A 309 -18.26 6.33 7.51
N ILE A 310 -17.97 6.30 6.20
CA ILE A 310 -17.79 7.51 5.40
C ILE A 310 -19.11 8.29 5.35
N GLY A 311 -19.05 9.58 5.70
CA GLY A 311 -20.21 10.47 5.76
C GLY A 311 -21.19 10.16 6.89
N GLN A 312 -20.91 9.19 7.76
CA GLN A 312 -21.74 8.89 8.92
C GLN A 312 -21.45 9.83 10.08
N ASN A 313 -22.45 10.04 10.94
CA ASN A 313 -22.30 10.80 12.18
C ASN A 313 -21.64 9.98 13.30
N TYR A 314 -20.82 8.99 12.96
CA TYR A 314 -20.05 8.20 13.89
C TYR A 314 -18.85 7.58 13.18
N VAL A 315 -17.82 7.29 13.97
CA VAL A 315 -16.67 6.45 13.59
C VAL A 315 -16.42 5.47 14.73
N TYR A 316 -15.53 4.51 14.53
CA TYR A 316 -15.01 3.70 15.63
C TYR A 316 -13.58 4.11 15.92
N ALA A 317 -13.18 4.06 17.19
CA ALA A 317 -11.76 4.08 17.51
C ALA A 317 -11.06 2.91 16.79
N GLU A 318 -9.83 3.16 16.33
CA GLU A 318 -8.89 2.16 15.85
C GLU A 318 -7.58 2.42 16.58
N ASN A 319 -7.21 1.48 17.44
CA ASN A 319 -6.14 1.67 18.42
C ASN A 319 -6.33 2.94 19.28
N GLY A 320 -7.57 3.22 19.70
CA GLY A 320 -7.89 4.39 20.51
C GLY A 320 -7.93 5.72 19.76
N THR A 321 -7.76 5.74 18.43
CA THR A 321 -7.77 6.99 17.65
C THR A 321 -8.70 6.91 16.44
N ASN A 322 -9.15 8.06 15.94
CA ASN A 322 -9.68 8.21 14.58
C ASN A 322 -9.56 9.67 14.12
N ARG A 323 -9.77 9.94 12.83
CA ARG A 323 -9.79 11.30 12.26
C ARG A 323 -11.04 11.53 11.41
N ILE A 324 -11.62 12.71 11.56
CA ILE A 324 -12.76 13.18 10.75
C ILE A 324 -12.40 14.47 10.01
N PHE A 325 -13.09 14.73 8.90
CA PHE A 325 -12.86 15.89 8.04
C PHE A 325 -14.09 16.80 7.95
N VAL A 326 -13.84 18.10 7.84
CA VAL A 326 -14.83 19.15 7.67
C VAL A 326 -14.35 20.10 6.59
N ARG A 327 -15.22 20.39 5.62
CA ARG A 327 -14.98 21.39 4.59
C ARG A 327 -15.61 22.72 4.99
N SER A 328 -14.91 23.82 4.77
CA SER A 328 -15.45 25.16 4.97
C SER A 328 -16.66 25.42 4.06
N THR A 329 -17.53 26.36 4.46
CA THR A 329 -18.53 26.92 3.56
C THR A 329 -17.98 28.18 2.89
N ARG A 330 -18.80 28.90 2.12
CA ARG A 330 -18.45 30.23 1.59
C ARG A 330 -18.78 31.37 2.56
N ASN A 331 -19.27 31.04 3.76
CA ASN A 331 -19.55 32.00 4.81
C ASN A 331 -18.55 31.76 5.94
N ALA A 332 -17.86 32.83 6.35
CA ALA A 332 -17.02 32.77 7.55
C ALA A 332 -17.89 32.56 8.78
N GLY A 333 -17.43 31.71 9.69
CA GLY A 333 -18.13 31.42 10.93
C GLY A 333 -17.46 30.32 11.75
N GLU A 334 -17.97 30.14 12.95
CA GLU A 334 -17.56 29.06 13.85
C GLU A 334 -18.13 27.72 13.38
N PHE A 335 -17.34 26.66 13.56
CA PHE A 335 -17.79 25.28 13.45
C PHE A 335 -17.38 24.54 14.73
N THR A 336 -18.33 23.91 15.40
CA THR A 336 -18.11 23.13 16.62
C THR A 336 -18.43 21.66 16.35
N LEU A 337 -17.45 20.78 16.61
CA LEU A 337 -17.62 19.33 16.64
C LEU A 337 -17.75 18.87 18.09
N THR A 338 -18.70 17.97 18.35
CA THR A 338 -18.86 17.27 19.63
C THR A 338 -18.77 15.76 19.41
N ALA A 339 -17.83 15.12 20.10
CA ALA A 339 -17.66 13.67 20.14
C ALA A 339 -18.24 13.11 21.46
N THR A 340 -18.93 11.97 21.37
CA THR A 340 -19.54 11.26 22.51
C THR A 340 -19.25 9.77 22.40
N MET A 341 -18.98 9.14 23.52
CA MET A 341 -18.81 7.69 23.65
C MET A 341 -19.62 7.22 24.87
N ASP A 342 -20.18 6.02 24.83
CA ASP A 342 -20.99 5.51 25.93
C ASP A 342 -20.18 5.47 27.24
N GLY A 343 -20.82 5.85 28.35
CA GLY A 343 -20.16 5.97 29.66
C GLY A 343 -19.21 7.16 29.84
N LEU A 344 -18.85 7.92 28.79
CA LEU A 344 -17.94 9.06 28.86
C LEU A 344 -18.67 10.41 28.71
N LEU A 345 -18.06 11.48 29.25
CA LEU A 345 -18.58 12.84 29.04
C LEU A 345 -18.30 13.31 27.60
N PRO A 346 -19.26 14.00 26.93
CA PRO A 346 -19.02 14.56 25.62
C PRO A 346 -17.91 15.62 25.63
N VAL A 347 -17.09 15.65 24.59
CA VAL A 347 -16.00 16.62 24.40
C VAL A 347 -16.20 17.35 23.10
N SER A 348 -15.92 18.66 23.08
CA SER A 348 -16.13 19.50 21.90
C SER A 348 -14.90 20.34 21.57
N ALA A 349 -14.68 20.56 20.28
CA ALA A 349 -13.68 21.48 19.76
C ALA A 349 -14.34 22.44 18.76
N THR A 350 -13.91 23.70 18.76
CA THR A 350 -14.43 24.74 17.87
C THR A 350 -13.29 25.36 17.08
N ILE A 351 -13.51 25.53 15.78
CA ILE A 351 -12.65 26.28 14.86
C ILE A 351 -13.46 27.40 14.21
N THR A 352 -12.79 28.45 13.74
CA THR A 352 -13.44 29.57 13.04
C THR A 352 -12.81 29.73 11.68
N SER A 353 -13.65 29.80 10.64
CA SER A 353 -13.17 30.04 9.27
C SER A 353 -13.00 31.54 8.99
N ASN A 354 -11.91 31.89 8.30
CA ASN A 354 -11.58 33.24 7.87
C ASN A 354 -12.36 33.60 6.59
N ALA A 355 -12.88 34.82 6.52
CA ALA A 355 -13.57 35.29 5.32
C ALA A 355 -12.58 35.45 4.15
N VAL A 356 -13.00 35.01 2.96
CA VAL A 356 -12.22 35.18 1.73
C VAL A 356 -12.81 36.34 0.92
N GLU A 357 -11.99 37.35 0.66
CA GLU A 357 -12.39 38.47 -0.19
C GLU A 357 -12.55 38.01 -1.64
N THR A 358 -13.67 38.35 -2.25
CA THR A 358 -13.92 38.05 -3.67
C THR A 358 -14.49 39.26 -4.41
N VAL A 359 -14.00 39.49 -5.64
CA VAL A 359 -14.51 40.52 -6.56
C VAL A 359 -14.90 39.85 -7.86
N GLY A 360 -16.20 39.86 -8.19
CA GLY A 360 -16.71 39.20 -9.39
C GLY A 360 -16.50 37.67 -9.41
N GLY A 361 -16.42 37.04 -8.23
CA GLY A 361 -16.16 35.61 -8.09
C GLY A 361 -14.68 35.20 -8.16
N LEU A 362 -13.77 36.16 -8.20
CA LEU A 362 -12.32 35.95 -8.21
C LEU A 362 -11.70 36.41 -6.89
N THR A 363 -10.64 35.73 -6.45
CA THR A 363 -9.78 36.15 -5.33
C THR A 363 -8.33 36.18 -5.78
N THR A 364 -7.52 37.06 -5.18
CA THR A 364 -6.06 37.06 -5.31
C THR A 364 -5.37 36.25 -4.21
N GLN A 365 -6.14 35.75 -3.25
CA GLN A 365 -5.64 34.90 -2.18
C GLN A 365 -5.33 33.51 -2.76
N MET A 366 -4.05 33.17 -2.83
CA MET A 366 -3.59 31.84 -3.27
C MET A 366 -3.89 30.80 -2.20
N GLN A 367 -3.94 29.51 -2.57
CA GLN A 367 -4.09 28.40 -1.63
C GLN A 367 -3.06 28.51 -0.48
N SER A 368 -3.46 28.11 0.73
CA SER A 368 -2.52 28.03 1.84
C SER A 368 -1.55 26.89 1.58
N GLU A 369 -0.27 27.20 1.67
CA GLU A 369 0.82 26.23 1.50
C GLU A 369 1.75 26.38 2.71
N LEU A 370 2.22 25.25 3.23
CA LEU A 370 3.34 25.27 4.15
C LEU A 370 4.59 25.47 3.31
N GLU A 371 5.31 26.57 3.54
CA GLU A 371 6.66 26.70 3.01
C GLU A 371 7.47 25.52 3.56
N PRO A 372 8.09 24.69 2.69
CA PRO A 372 8.96 23.62 3.16
C PRO A 372 10.00 24.26 4.07
N GLY A 373 10.09 23.79 5.31
CA GLY A 373 11.23 24.13 6.16
C GLY A 373 12.47 23.67 5.41
N VAL A 374 13.21 24.61 4.82
CA VAL A 374 14.51 24.32 4.23
C VAL A 374 15.42 24.08 5.42
N SER A 375 15.39 22.88 5.99
CA SER A 375 16.51 22.44 6.82
C SER A 375 17.76 22.60 5.97
N GLU A 376 18.87 23.00 6.59
CA GLU A 376 20.14 22.84 5.88
C GLU A 376 20.20 21.38 5.43
N PRO A 377 20.49 21.11 4.14
CA PRO A 377 20.65 19.73 3.70
C PRO A 377 21.59 19.07 4.69
N PRO A 378 21.29 17.85 5.18
CA PRO A 378 22.19 17.15 6.09
C PRO A 378 23.58 17.28 5.52
N VAL A 379 24.55 17.68 6.36
CA VAL A 379 25.92 17.91 5.92
C VAL A 379 26.29 16.69 5.11
N THR A 380 26.35 16.85 3.79
CA THR A 380 26.82 15.79 2.93
C THR A 380 28.24 15.61 3.40
N ASN A 381 28.49 14.56 4.20
CA ASN A 381 29.78 13.91 4.14
C ASN A 381 29.96 13.73 2.65
N THR A 382 30.86 14.51 2.06
CA THR A 382 31.18 14.43 0.64
C THR A 382 31.73 13.03 0.48
N VAL A 383 30.84 12.07 0.22
CA VAL A 383 31.21 10.81 -0.36
C VAL A 383 31.92 11.22 -1.62
N ASP A 384 33.19 10.81 -1.75
CA ASP A 384 33.98 11.15 -2.92
C ASP A 384 33.12 10.92 -4.17
N PRO A 385 33.08 11.90 -5.11
CA PRO A 385 32.28 11.75 -6.31
C PRO A 385 32.58 10.40 -6.94
N MET A 386 31.51 9.68 -7.31
CA MET A 386 31.57 8.32 -7.82
C MET A 386 32.84 8.12 -8.67
N LYS A 387 33.63 7.08 -8.36
CA LYS A 387 34.39 6.47 -9.45
C LYS A 387 33.34 6.07 -10.48
N PRO A 388 33.41 6.56 -11.74
CA PRO A 388 32.54 6.09 -12.79
C PRO A 388 32.48 4.57 -12.72
N LEU A 389 31.28 3.99 -12.81
CA LEU A 389 31.05 2.55 -12.99
C LEU A 389 31.89 1.96 -14.15
N MET A 390 32.52 2.81 -14.97
CA MET A 390 33.40 2.45 -16.09
C MET A 390 34.85 3.01 -16.00
N LEU A 391 35.42 3.30 -14.82
CA LEU A 391 36.87 3.60 -14.75
C LEU A 391 37.75 2.36 -14.89
N ASN A 392 37.21 1.17 -14.62
CA ASN A 392 37.73 -0.02 -15.26
C ASN A 392 37.25 0.06 -16.69
N LYS A 393 38.13 0.50 -17.59
CA LYS A 393 37.98 0.28 -19.02
C LYS A 393 37.60 -1.20 -19.16
N LEU A 394 36.32 -1.48 -19.41
CA LEU A 394 35.84 -2.83 -19.65
C LEU A 394 36.55 -3.27 -20.93
N THR A 395 37.73 -3.84 -20.75
CA THR A 395 38.48 -4.43 -21.85
C THR A 395 37.88 -5.80 -21.92
N ILE A 396 36.77 -5.90 -22.68
CA ILE A 396 36.18 -7.19 -22.99
C ILE A 396 37.27 -7.97 -23.68
N ASP A 397 37.83 -8.95 -22.98
CA ASP A 397 38.68 -9.93 -23.60
C ASP A 397 37.75 -10.85 -24.39
N TRP A 398 37.51 -10.48 -25.65
CA TRP A 398 36.67 -11.22 -26.58
C TRP A 398 37.12 -12.67 -26.78
N SER A 399 38.35 -13.03 -26.39
CA SER A 399 38.80 -14.42 -26.39
C SER A 399 38.27 -15.25 -25.23
N ASN A 400 37.77 -14.60 -24.16
CA ASN A 400 37.18 -15.22 -22.97
C ASN A 400 35.66 -15.03 -22.86
N VAL A 401 35.04 -14.25 -23.75
CA VAL A 401 33.58 -14.18 -23.87
C VAL A 401 33.08 -15.56 -24.25
N LYS A 402 32.31 -16.18 -23.35
CA LYS A 402 31.47 -17.31 -23.71
C LYS A 402 30.16 -16.73 -24.22
N THR A 403 29.83 -16.99 -25.47
CA THR A 403 28.45 -16.88 -25.93
C THR A 403 27.67 -17.91 -25.12
N VAL A 404 26.89 -17.45 -24.15
CA VAL A 404 25.84 -18.27 -23.57
C VAL A 404 24.73 -18.21 -24.60
N THR A 405 24.50 -19.30 -25.32
CA THR A 405 23.24 -19.47 -26.03
C THR A 405 22.20 -19.49 -24.91
N GLU A 406 21.38 -18.45 -24.79
CA GLU A 406 20.19 -18.57 -23.96
C GLU A 406 19.43 -19.79 -24.45
N GLU A 407 19.23 -20.75 -23.56
CA GLU A 407 18.32 -21.84 -23.84
C GLU A 407 16.94 -21.21 -23.90
N ASP A 408 16.28 -21.37 -25.04
CA ASP A 408 14.91 -20.94 -25.24
C ASP A 408 13.99 -21.83 -24.39
N THR A 409 13.67 -21.36 -23.20
CA THR A 409 12.84 -22.07 -22.21
C THR A 409 11.34 -21.87 -22.44
N ARG A 410 10.95 -21.19 -23.52
CA ARG A 410 9.54 -20.91 -23.81
C ARG A 410 8.76 -22.20 -24.06
N VAL A 411 7.56 -22.27 -23.49
CA VAL A 411 6.58 -23.31 -23.81
C VAL A 411 5.84 -22.88 -25.07
N TYR A 412 5.89 -23.72 -26.11
CA TYR A 412 5.36 -23.41 -27.42
C TYR A 412 4.05 -24.14 -27.70
N TYR A 413 3.11 -23.43 -28.31
CA TYR A 413 1.81 -23.94 -28.69
C TYR A 413 1.73 -24.15 -30.21
N GLU A 414 1.20 -25.30 -30.62
CA GLU A 414 0.77 -25.50 -32.00
C GLU A 414 -0.55 -24.77 -32.22
N VAL A 415 -0.60 -23.90 -33.24
CA VAL A 415 -1.84 -23.24 -33.63
C VAL A 415 -2.54 -24.06 -34.69
N GLN A 416 -3.81 -24.38 -34.48
CA GLN A 416 -4.66 -25.08 -35.42
C GLN A 416 -5.82 -24.20 -35.86
N LEU A 417 -6.34 -24.45 -37.06
CA LEU A 417 -7.55 -23.83 -37.60
C LEU A 417 -8.54 -24.95 -37.93
N ASN A 418 -9.66 -25.00 -37.20
CA ASN A 418 -10.65 -26.08 -37.28
C ASN A 418 -10.03 -27.48 -37.15
N GLY A 419 -9.04 -27.63 -36.26
CA GLY A 419 -8.34 -28.89 -35.97
C GLY A 419 -7.18 -29.22 -36.91
N GLU A 420 -6.87 -28.38 -37.90
CA GLU A 420 -5.74 -28.58 -38.82
C GLU A 420 -4.59 -27.61 -38.51
N PRO A 421 -3.32 -28.05 -38.45
CA PRO A 421 -2.19 -27.17 -38.13
C PRO A 421 -2.05 -25.97 -39.08
N LEU A 422 -1.87 -24.79 -38.49
CA LEU A 422 -1.63 -23.53 -39.20
C LEU A 422 -0.13 -23.29 -39.36
N THR A 423 0.30 -22.96 -40.59
CA THR A 423 1.69 -22.55 -40.84
C THR A 423 1.82 -21.06 -40.56
N LEU A 424 2.64 -20.71 -39.56
CA LEU A 424 2.91 -19.34 -39.14
C LEU A 424 4.39 -19.01 -39.32
N SER A 425 4.70 -17.72 -39.50
CA SER A 425 6.09 -17.24 -39.62
C SER A 425 6.88 -17.41 -38.32
N GLU A 426 6.23 -17.19 -37.18
CA GLU A 426 6.79 -17.34 -35.84
C GLU A 426 5.94 -18.27 -34.97
N ARG A 427 6.57 -18.87 -33.96
CA ARG A 427 5.89 -19.82 -33.07
C ARG A 427 5.06 -19.08 -32.03
N THR A 428 3.89 -19.61 -31.74
CA THR A 428 3.08 -19.15 -30.60
C THR A 428 3.65 -19.73 -29.32
N TYR A 429 3.78 -18.93 -28.27
CA TYR A 429 4.36 -19.35 -27.00
C TYR A 429 3.57 -18.82 -25.80
N LEU A 430 3.73 -19.49 -24.66
CA LEU A 430 3.21 -19.05 -23.37
C LEU A 430 4.13 -17.96 -22.82
N GLY A 431 3.62 -16.74 -22.77
CA GLY A 431 4.32 -15.57 -22.23
C GLY A 431 4.03 -15.37 -20.75
N THR A 432 4.27 -14.14 -20.28
CA THR A 432 3.92 -13.69 -18.94
C THR A 432 2.42 -13.81 -18.66
N MET A 433 2.06 -13.92 -17.38
CA MET A 433 0.66 -14.03 -16.93
C MET A 433 -0.11 -15.20 -17.59
N ASN A 434 0.56 -16.31 -17.90
CA ASN A 434 -0.02 -17.50 -18.54
C ASN A 434 -0.82 -17.18 -19.81
N THR A 435 -0.38 -16.18 -20.59
CA THR A 435 -1.09 -15.75 -21.80
C THR A 435 -0.32 -16.13 -23.06
N LEU A 436 -1.04 -16.57 -24.10
CA LEU A 436 -0.43 -16.93 -25.39
C LEU A 436 -0.08 -15.72 -26.23
N PHE A 437 1.17 -15.66 -26.69
CA PHE A 437 1.69 -14.67 -27.62
C PHE A 437 1.99 -15.32 -28.96
N GLY A 438 1.66 -14.65 -30.05
CA GLY A 438 2.00 -15.15 -31.38
C GLY A 438 1.65 -14.20 -32.51
N PRO A 439 1.76 -14.67 -33.76
CA PRO A 439 1.54 -13.90 -35.00
C PRO A 439 0.07 -13.50 -35.20
N ILE A 440 -0.42 -12.56 -34.40
CA ILE A 440 -1.85 -12.23 -34.32
C ILE A 440 -2.46 -11.86 -35.67
N TYR A 441 -1.74 -11.10 -36.50
CA TYR A 441 -2.23 -10.68 -37.81
C TYR A 441 -2.37 -11.86 -38.79
N GLU A 442 -1.43 -12.81 -38.78
CA GLU A 442 -1.50 -14.01 -39.61
C GLU A 442 -2.66 -14.92 -39.18
N ILE A 443 -2.85 -15.09 -37.87
CA ILE A 443 -3.92 -15.91 -37.30
C ILE A 443 -5.30 -15.30 -37.66
N LEU A 444 -5.48 -14.00 -37.49
CA LEU A 444 -6.71 -13.30 -37.88
C LEU A 444 -6.97 -13.40 -39.39
N THR A 445 -5.92 -13.26 -40.21
CA THR A 445 -6.02 -13.38 -41.68
C THR A 445 -6.41 -14.80 -42.10
N ALA A 446 -5.85 -15.83 -41.45
CA ALA A 446 -6.19 -17.22 -41.69
C ALA A 446 -7.66 -17.50 -41.30
N ALA A 447 -8.11 -16.98 -40.16
CA ALA A 447 -9.49 -17.10 -39.71
C ALA A 447 -10.47 -16.44 -40.70
N GLN A 448 -10.18 -15.22 -41.18
CA GLN A 448 -11.01 -14.57 -42.22
C GLN A 448 -11.03 -15.36 -43.53
N THR A 449 -9.88 -15.92 -43.94
CA THR A 449 -9.79 -16.77 -45.14
C THR A 449 -10.63 -18.04 -45.00
N ALA A 450 -10.73 -18.60 -43.80
CA ALA A 450 -11.58 -19.75 -43.49
C ALA A 450 -13.07 -19.43 -43.31
N GLY A 451 -13.46 -18.15 -43.34
CA GLY A 451 -14.87 -17.73 -43.30
C GLY A 451 -15.27 -16.92 -42.08
N ALA A 452 -14.36 -16.63 -41.15
CA ALA A 452 -14.67 -15.79 -39.99
C ALA A 452 -15.11 -14.40 -40.47
N SER A 453 -16.22 -13.92 -39.93
CA SER A 453 -16.84 -12.67 -40.36
C SER A 453 -17.34 -11.87 -39.16
N GLY A 454 -17.85 -10.66 -39.42
CA GLY A 454 -18.34 -9.78 -38.35
C GLY A 454 -17.24 -9.01 -37.62
N PHE A 455 -16.05 -8.89 -38.21
CA PHE A 455 -15.03 -7.93 -37.82
C PHE A 455 -14.23 -7.48 -39.05
N THR A 456 -13.64 -6.29 -39.00
CA THR A 456 -12.64 -5.82 -39.97
C THR A 456 -11.31 -5.65 -39.27
N MET A 457 -10.20 -5.72 -40.01
CA MET A 457 -8.89 -5.42 -39.45
C MET A 457 -8.09 -4.50 -40.36
N THR A 458 -7.28 -3.64 -39.75
CA THR A 458 -6.34 -2.74 -40.40
C THR A 458 -4.97 -2.99 -39.80
N TYR A 459 -4.05 -3.53 -40.58
CA TYR A 459 -2.65 -3.72 -40.20
C TYR A 459 -1.78 -2.70 -40.91
N ASN A 460 -0.99 -1.94 -40.16
CA ASN A 460 -0.12 -0.91 -40.68
C ASN A 460 1.32 -1.17 -40.21
N ASP A 461 2.07 -1.84 -41.06
CA ASP A 461 3.49 -2.17 -40.91
C ASP A 461 4.42 -1.15 -41.59
N SER A 462 3.84 -0.16 -42.28
CA SER A 462 4.56 0.86 -43.04
C SER A 462 4.94 2.08 -42.20
N VAL A 463 4.57 2.09 -40.92
CA VAL A 463 4.84 3.13 -39.93
C VAL A 463 5.45 2.52 -38.67
N SER A 464 6.14 3.34 -37.89
CA SER A 464 6.63 2.96 -36.56
C SER A 464 6.03 3.92 -35.54
N PRO A 465 5.37 3.41 -34.48
CA PRO A 465 5.19 1.99 -34.13
C PRO A 465 4.24 1.25 -35.11
N VAL A 466 4.46 -0.05 -35.31
CA VAL A 466 3.54 -0.92 -36.07
C VAL A 466 2.20 -1.03 -35.33
N THR A 467 1.08 -1.07 -36.07
CA THR A 467 -0.26 -1.15 -35.45
C THR A 467 -1.15 -2.20 -36.09
N LEU A 468 -1.94 -2.89 -35.26
CA LEU A 468 -3.05 -3.75 -35.69
C LEU A 468 -4.33 -3.29 -35.01
N GLU A 469 -5.28 -2.81 -35.81
CA GLU A 469 -6.62 -2.45 -35.36
C GLU A 469 -7.64 -3.52 -35.82
N VAL A 470 -8.51 -3.95 -34.92
CA VAL A 470 -9.69 -4.79 -35.19
C VAL A 470 -10.93 -3.97 -34.85
N ALA A 471 -11.91 -3.94 -35.76
CA ALA A 471 -13.19 -3.28 -35.52
C ALA A 471 -14.35 -4.28 -35.57
N LYS A 472 -15.20 -4.24 -34.55
CA LYS A 472 -16.37 -5.12 -34.37
C LYS A 472 -17.46 -4.39 -33.60
N ASP A 473 -18.73 -4.58 -34.01
CA ASP A 473 -19.92 -4.07 -33.31
C ASP A 473 -19.90 -2.57 -32.97
N GLY A 474 -19.22 -1.76 -33.79
CA GLY A 474 -19.13 -0.31 -33.61
C GLY A 474 -17.96 0.17 -32.74
N HIS A 475 -17.11 -0.75 -32.27
CA HIS A 475 -15.92 -0.47 -31.48
C HIS A 475 -14.64 -0.80 -32.25
N THR A 476 -13.53 -0.13 -31.90
CA THR A 476 -12.18 -0.41 -32.42
C THR A 476 -11.24 -0.82 -31.29
N TYR A 477 -10.44 -1.86 -31.53
CA TYR A 477 -9.46 -2.43 -30.62
C TYR A 477 -8.09 -2.43 -31.30
N GLN A 478 -7.11 -1.72 -30.76
CA GLN A 478 -5.82 -1.53 -31.44
C GLN A 478 -4.64 -1.90 -30.57
N TYR A 479 -3.81 -2.81 -31.09
CA TYR A 479 -2.45 -3.01 -30.63
C TYR A 479 -1.49 -2.04 -31.33
N GLU A 480 -0.53 -1.56 -30.57
CA GLU A 480 0.58 -0.73 -31.02
C GLU A 480 1.88 -1.34 -30.49
N GLU A 481 2.87 -1.46 -31.37
CA GLU A 481 4.21 -1.94 -31.03
C GLU A 481 4.79 -1.12 -29.87
N ASN A 482 5.38 -1.80 -28.88
CA ASN A 482 5.96 -1.22 -27.68
C ASN A 482 4.97 -0.52 -26.73
N ARG A 483 3.65 -0.74 -26.92
CA ARG A 483 2.61 -0.23 -26.02
C ARG A 483 1.94 -1.37 -25.25
N ASN A 484 2.10 -1.38 -23.93
CA ASN A 484 1.51 -2.40 -23.03
C ASN A 484 -0.01 -2.28 -22.79
N GLN A 485 -0.70 -1.48 -23.59
CA GLN A 485 -2.11 -1.11 -23.44
C GLN A 485 -2.84 -1.26 -24.78
N LEU A 486 -3.98 -1.95 -24.78
CA LEU A 486 -4.85 -2.09 -25.97
C LEU A 486 -5.79 -0.90 -26.10
N LEU A 487 -5.62 -0.06 -27.12
CA LEU A 487 -6.50 1.09 -27.35
C LEU A 487 -7.93 0.64 -27.69
N ILE A 488 -8.92 1.14 -26.94
CA ILE A 488 -10.35 0.94 -27.22
C ILE A 488 -10.95 2.29 -27.63
N ASP A 489 -11.54 2.35 -28.82
CA ASP A 489 -12.16 3.56 -29.39
C ASP A 489 -11.25 4.81 -29.39
N ASN A 490 -9.94 4.59 -29.61
CA ASN A 490 -8.89 5.62 -29.54
C ASN A 490 -8.78 6.33 -28.17
N THR A 491 -9.22 5.67 -27.08
CA THR A 491 -9.08 6.18 -25.71
C THR A 491 -7.97 5.45 -24.96
N GLU A 492 -7.30 6.14 -24.02
CA GLU A 492 -6.25 5.57 -23.15
C GLU A 492 -6.81 4.75 -21.96
N TYR A 493 -8.10 4.45 -21.94
CA TYR A 493 -8.72 3.58 -20.94
C TYR A 493 -8.70 2.15 -21.44
N THR A 494 -7.78 1.33 -20.91
CA THR A 494 -7.45 0.06 -21.57
C THR A 494 -7.02 -1.04 -20.60
N GLU A 495 -7.27 -2.28 -21.00
CA GLU A 495 -6.70 -3.49 -20.39
C GLU A 495 -5.18 -3.54 -20.61
N CYS A 496 -4.44 -4.06 -19.62
CA CYS A 496 -3.01 -4.32 -19.74
C CYS A 496 -2.82 -5.59 -20.58
N VAL A 497 -2.06 -5.50 -21.67
CA VAL A 497 -1.94 -6.59 -22.65
C VAL A 497 -0.54 -7.19 -22.75
N ASP A 498 0.37 -6.74 -21.87
CA ASP A 498 1.82 -6.86 -22.03
C ASP A 498 2.29 -6.33 -23.39
N THR A 499 3.59 -6.11 -23.57
CA THR A 499 4.07 -5.24 -24.66
C THR A 499 4.11 -5.99 -26.00
N PRO A 500 3.25 -5.67 -27.01
CA PRO A 500 3.37 -6.23 -28.36
C PRO A 500 4.67 -5.76 -29.01
N TYR A 501 5.27 -6.60 -29.83
CA TYR A 501 6.59 -6.32 -30.43
C TYR A 501 6.73 -6.97 -31.80
N MET A 502 7.75 -6.54 -32.54
CA MET A 502 8.15 -7.16 -33.81
C MET A 502 9.22 -8.22 -33.56
N GLU A 503 8.96 -9.47 -33.95
CA GLU A 503 9.98 -10.52 -34.08
C GLU A 503 10.31 -10.64 -35.58
N GLY A 504 11.46 -10.10 -35.99
CA GLY A 504 11.76 -9.94 -37.40
C GLY A 504 10.71 -9.06 -38.10
N ASP A 505 10.00 -9.64 -39.09
CA ASP A 505 8.93 -8.97 -39.84
C ASP A 505 7.51 -9.34 -39.32
N THR A 506 7.43 -10.04 -38.18
CA THR A 506 6.18 -10.58 -37.63
C THR A 506 5.75 -9.85 -36.38
N PHE A 507 4.50 -9.36 -36.35
CA PHE A 507 3.94 -8.70 -35.18
C PHE A 507 3.41 -9.71 -34.17
N ILE A 508 4.10 -9.80 -33.02
CA ILE A 508 3.78 -10.69 -31.91
C ILE A 508 2.98 -9.93 -30.86
N ALA A 509 1.81 -10.48 -30.52
CA ALA A 509 0.93 -9.89 -29.51
C ALA A 509 0.14 -10.96 -28.75
N ASN A 510 -0.51 -10.52 -27.68
CA ASN A 510 -1.44 -11.30 -26.87
C ASN A 510 -2.62 -11.79 -27.73
N LEU A 511 -2.73 -13.11 -27.89
CA LEU A 511 -3.70 -13.75 -28.78
C LEU A 511 -5.11 -13.83 -28.19
N PRO A 512 -5.33 -14.36 -26.97
CA PRO A 512 -6.69 -14.61 -26.47
C PRO A 512 -7.57 -13.36 -26.48
N LEU A 513 -6.96 -12.22 -26.14
CA LEU A 513 -7.69 -10.97 -26.03
C LEU A 513 -8.18 -10.45 -27.38
N MET A 514 -7.27 -10.31 -28.35
CA MET A 514 -7.63 -9.78 -29.67
C MET A 514 -8.52 -10.75 -30.46
N LEU A 515 -8.31 -12.07 -30.32
CA LEU A 515 -9.20 -13.08 -30.91
C LEU A 515 -10.60 -12.99 -30.29
N GLY A 516 -10.69 -12.80 -28.96
CA GLY A 516 -11.94 -12.54 -28.26
C GLY A 516 -12.66 -11.31 -28.77
N TYR A 517 -11.95 -10.18 -28.93
CA TYR A 517 -12.51 -8.95 -29.49
C TYR A 517 -12.92 -9.06 -30.96
N ALA A 518 -12.23 -9.88 -31.76
CA ALA A 518 -12.66 -10.22 -33.12
C ALA A 518 -13.93 -11.12 -33.12
N GLY A 519 -14.29 -11.70 -31.97
CA GLY A 519 -15.38 -12.68 -31.83
C GLY A 519 -15.01 -14.05 -32.40
N ILE A 520 -13.72 -14.38 -32.39
CA ILE A 520 -13.20 -15.68 -32.82
C ILE A 520 -13.20 -16.62 -31.62
N ARG A 521 -13.80 -17.80 -31.80
CA ARG A 521 -13.80 -18.83 -30.76
C ARG A 521 -12.46 -19.57 -30.76
N THR A 522 -11.91 -19.80 -29.59
CA THR A 522 -10.66 -20.54 -29.40
C THR A 522 -10.85 -21.65 -28.36
N GLU A 523 -10.17 -22.78 -28.57
CA GLU A 523 -10.02 -23.85 -27.59
C GLU A 523 -8.51 -24.00 -27.30
N ILE A 524 -8.13 -23.96 -26.03
CA ILE A 524 -6.74 -24.12 -25.59
C ILE A 524 -6.63 -25.45 -24.85
N ASP A 525 -5.67 -26.28 -25.25
CA ASP A 525 -5.29 -27.53 -24.59
C ASP A 525 -3.88 -27.35 -24.02
N ASP A 526 -3.80 -26.97 -22.75
CA ASP A 526 -2.53 -26.74 -22.05
C ASP A 526 -1.74 -28.05 -21.83
N THR A 527 -2.39 -29.21 -21.87
CA THR A 527 -1.69 -30.51 -21.70
C THR A 527 -0.91 -30.88 -22.95
N ASN A 528 -1.49 -30.63 -24.13
CA ASN A 528 -0.86 -30.93 -25.41
C ASN A 528 -0.21 -29.70 -26.08
N HIS A 529 -0.32 -28.53 -25.45
CA HIS A 529 0.10 -27.23 -25.96
C HIS A 529 -0.47 -26.93 -27.35
N VAL A 530 -1.80 -26.93 -27.46
CA VAL A 530 -2.51 -26.63 -28.72
C VAL A 530 -3.46 -25.46 -28.52
N LEU A 531 -3.40 -24.47 -29.42
CA LEU A 531 -4.40 -23.42 -29.57
C LEU A 531 -5.20 -23.68 -30.85
N ASN A 532 -6.44 -24.13 -30.71
CA ASN A 532 -7.32 -24.38 -31.85
C ASN A 532 -8.27 -23.19 -32.07
N ILE A 533 -8.14 -22.57 -33.24
CA ILE A 533 -9.00 -21.49 -33.73
C ILE A 533 -10.21 -22.10 -34.42
N ILE A 534 -11.41 -21.72 -33.98
CA ILE A 534 -12.67 -22.27 -34.47
C ILE A 534 -13.40 -21.23 -35.30
N VAL A 535 -13.62 -21.55 -36.57
CA VAL A 535 -14.36 -20.73 -37.53
C VAL A 535 -15.61 -21.50 -37.95
N GLU A 536 -16.77 -20.98 -37.55
CA GLU A 536 -18.10 -21.55 -37.79
C GLU A 536 -18.73 -21.15 -39.13
#